data_AF-E1Z6E5-F1
#
_entry.id   AF-E1Z6E5-F1
#
_cell.length_a   1.000
_cell.length_b   1.000
_cell.length_c   1.000
_cell.angle_alpha   90.00
_cell.angle_beta   90.00
_cell.angle_gamma   90.00
#
_symmetry.space_group_name_H-M   'P 1'
#
loop_
_entity.id
_entity.type
_entity.pdbx_description
1 polymer ?
#
loop_
_entity_poly.entity_id
_entity_poly.type
_entity_poly.pdbx_seq_one_letter_code
_entity_poly.pdbx_strand_id
1 'polypeptide(L)'
;MSRKLLLTILFGTLLVCSTLTRAEEEVEVDDDDDEEEEDEDRATLIVRRVVADERPLEGKQTTVTISIYNAGKAPATGVKLTEASWPPEGFAVEGELTASFDRIPEGASVQHTYKLTGKEASTVRVPGTVVTYTPAEDEPAQTTVGAQLTFHTYTILESLTVKALELGATVTGGSFTTPQDWRRAAYVAAALGVGLFGYRSYTSMAASNASRRRAKALAALGELEKDK
;
A
#
# COMPACT_ATOMS: atom_id res chain seq x y z
N MET A 1 16.32 64.11 -26.19
CA MET A 1 15.93 64.48 -27.57
C MET A 1 15.79 63.20 -28.36
N SER A 2 14.78 62.88 -29.15
CA SER A 2 13.46 63.41 -29.51
C SER A 2 12.85 62.29 -30.36
N ARG A 3 11.68 61.74 -30.01
CA ARG A 3 10.40 62.03 -30.69
C ARG A 3 10.47 61.94 -32.23
N LYS A 4 9.73 60.97 -32.80
CA LYS A 4 8.71 61.07 -33.89
C LYS A 4 8.71 59.80 -34.77
N LEU A 5 7.63 59.02 -34.82
CA LEU A 5 6.35 59.21 -35.55
C LEU A 5 6.44 58.75 -37.02
N LEU A 6 5.65 57.74 -37.42
CA LEU A 6 4.96 57.59 -38.72
C LEU A 6 4.15 56.25 -38.68
N LEU A 7 2.81 56.23 -38.74
CA LEU A 7 1.88 56.45 -39.87
C LEU A 7 1.47 55.10 -40.55
N THR A 8 0.37 54.48 -40.11
CA THR A 8 -0.98 54.37 -40.75
C THR A 8 -1.05 53.50 -42.03
N ILE A 9 -2.07 52.61 -42.14
CA ILE A 9 -3.06 52.56 -43.25
C ILE A 9 -4.09 51.39 -43.14
N LEU A 10 -5.37 51.80 -43.20
CA LEU A 10 -6.62 51.24 -43.77
C LEU A 10 -7.22 49.86 -43.41
N PHE A 11 -8.51 49.93 -43.00
CA PHE A 11 -9.76 49.43 -43.64
C PHE A 11 -10.74 49.09 -42.48
N GLY A 12 -11.97 49.57 -42.35
CA GLY A 12 -12.89 50.34 -43.19
C GLY A 12 -14.31 49.88 -42.83
N THR A 13 -15.14 50.77 -42.26
CA THR A 13 -16.64 50.76 -42.24
C THR A 13 -17.35 49.55 -41.60
N LEU A 14 -18.55 49.54 -41.02
CA LEU A 14 -19.70 50.43 -40.86
C LEU A 14 -20.59 49.72 -39.80
N LEU A 15 -21.10 50.41 -38.76
CA LEU A 15 -22.53 50.49 -38.39
C LEU A 15 -22.69 51.18 -37.02
N VAL A 16 -23.63 52.11 -36.97
CA VAL A 16 -24.00 52.99 -35.84
C VAL A 16 -25.24 52.43 -35.12
N CYS A 17 -25.45 52.91 -33.88
CA CYS A 17 -26.62 52.83 -32.96
C CYS A 17 -26.31 51.97 -31.73
N SER A 18 -26.46 52.43 -30.49
CA SER A 18 -27.16 53.60 -29.94
C SER A 18 -26.63 53.86 -28.52
N THR A 19 -26.54 55.13 -28.12
CA THR A 19 -26.36 55.53 -26.73
C THR A 19 -27.70 55.50 -25.99
N LEU A 20 -27.79 54.79 -24.86
CA LEU A 20 -28.82 55.03 -23.85
C LEU A 20 -28.29 54.68 -22.45
N THR A 21 -27.67 55.70 -21.84
CA THR A 21 -27.90 56.22 -20.49
C THR A 21 -28.49 55.30 -19.41
N ARG A 22 -27.74 55.21 -18.29
CA ARG A 22 -28.21 55.21 -16.88
C ARG A 22 -28.87 53.95 -16.31
N ALA A 23 -28.13 53.27 -15.44
CA ALA A 23 -28.40 53.18 -14.00
C ALA A 23 -27.16 52.54 -13.33
N GLU A 24 -26.51 53.26 -12.41
CA GLU A 24 -25.69 52.62 -11.38
C GLU A 24 -26.69 52.02 -10.39
N GLU A 25 -26.89 50.72 -10.50
CA GLU A 25 -27.56 49.94 -9.46
C GLU A 25 -26.50 49.70 -8.39
N GLU A 26 -26.59 50.45 -7.29
CA GLU A 26 -25.89 50.11 -6.06
C GLU A 26 -26.39 48.72 -5.67
N VAL A 27 -25.55 47.72 -5.93
CA VAL A 27 -25.73 46.39 -5.35
C VAL A 27 -25.50 46.58 -3.86
N GLU A 28 -26.59 46.67 -3.10
CA GLU A 28 -26.58 46.37 -1.68
C GLU A 28 -26.02 44.96 -1.56
N VAL A 29 -24.75 44.87 -1.14
CA VAL A 29 -24.17 43.63 -0.65
C VAL A 29 -24.85 43.42 0.69
N ASP A 30 -25.85 42.55 0.68
CA ASP A 30 -26.41 41.97 1.89
C ASP A 30 -25.29 41.10 2.48
N ASP A 31 -24.51 41.67 3.39
CA ASP A 31 -23.57 40.96 4.24
C ASP A 31 -24.39 40.15 5.27
N ASP A 32 -25.18 39.18 4.81
CA ASP A 32 -25.70 38.08 5.63
C ASP A 32 -24.55 37.06 5.81
N ASP A 33 -23.54 37.47 6.59
CA ASP A 33 -22.37 36.66 6.99
C ASP A 33 -22.69 35.80 8.25
N ASP A 34 -23.94 35.34 8.40
CA ASP A 34 -24.45 34.61 9.58
C ASP A 34 -24.55 33.07 9.37
N GLU A 35 -23.84 32.48 8.39
CA GLU A 35 -23.90 31.03 8.10
C GLU A 35 -22.82 30.16 8.80
N GLU A 36 -21.95 30.69 9.67
CA GLU A 36 -20.81 29.93 10.25
C GLU A 36 -20.84 29.65 11.78
N GLU A 37 -22.01 29.42 12.41
CA GLU A 37 -22.08 28.95 13.82
C GLU A 37 -22.87 27.64 14.08
N GLU A 38 -23.43 26.96 13.05
CA GLU A 38 -24.19 25.72 13.30
C GLU A 38 -23.34 24.47 13.54
N ASP A 39 -22.07 24.44 13.14
CA ASP A 39 -21.19 23.28 13.33
C ASP A 39 -20.52 23.23 14.72
N GLU A 40 -20.76 24.23 15.57
CA GLU A 40 -20.13 24.32 16.89
C GLU A 40 -20.68 23.31 17.91
N ASP A 41 -21.91 22.81 17.73
CA ASP A 41 -22.56 21.91 18.70
C ASP A 41 -23.06 20.60 18.07
N ARG A 42 -22.35 20.09 17.07
CA ARG A 42 -22.75 18.87 16.32
C ARG A 42 -21.74 17.74 16.44
N ALA A 43 -22.24 16.50 16.47
CA ALA A 43 -21.39 15.33 16.42
C ALA A 43 -20.95 15.03 14.98
N THR A 44 -19.68 14.67 14.81
CA THR A 44 -19.12 14.26 13.51
C THR A 44 -18.40 12.94 13.68
N LEU A 45 -18.93 11.87 13.08
CA LEU A 45 -18.35 10.54 13.22
C LEU A 45 -17.36 10.21 12.09
N ILE A 46 -16.17 9.78 12.48
CA ILE A 46 -15.13 9.26 11.59
C ILE A 46 -15.04 7.75 11.79
N VAL A 47 -15.07 6.99 10.69
CA VAL A 47 -15.02 5.53 10.72
C VAL A 47 -13.70 5.04 10.14
N ARG A 48 -12.96 4.25 10.93
CA ARG A 48 -11.69 3.64 10.55
C ARG A 48 -11.79 2.13 10.61
N ARG A 49 -11.33 1.44 9.57
CA ARG A 49 -11.28 -0.03 9.50
C ARG A 49 -9.82 -0.49 9.45
N VAL A 50 -9.49 -1.54 10.22
CA VAL A 50 -8.15 -2.13 10.28
C VAL A 50 -8.25 -3.64 10.21
N VAL A 51 -7.40 -4.25 9.40
CA VAL A 51 -7.17 -5.70 9.39
C VAL A 51 -5.93 -5.98 10.23
N ALA A 52 -6.01 -6.93 11.16
CA ALA A 52 -4.93 -7.23 12.09
C ALA A 52 -3.67 -7.77 11.40
N ASP A 53 -3.86 -8.63 10.40
CA ASP A 53 -2.74 -9.19 9.64
C ASP A 53 -2.44 -8.31 8.42
N GLU A 54 -1.20 -7.84 8.31
CA GLU A 54 -0.73 -7.13 7.10
C GLU A 54 -0.77 -8.04 5.85
N ARG A 55 -0.64 -9.36 6.05
CA ARG A 55 -0.68 -10.38 5.01
C ARG A 55 -1.58 -11.54 5.43
N PRO A 56 -2.91 -11.37 5.34
CA PRO A 56 -3.84 -12.44 5.62
C PRO A 56 -3.56 -13.64 4.70
N LEU A 57 -3.48 -14.83 5.28
CA LEU A 57 -3.22 -16.05 4.54
C LEU A 57 -4.52 -16.79 4.24
N GLU A 58 -4.58 -17.44 3.08
CA GLU A 58 -5.69 -18.35 2.79
C GLU A 58 -5.79 -19.46 3.86
N GLY A 59 -7.03 -19.80 4.21
CA GLY A 59 -7.36 -20.74 5.27
C GLY A 59 -7.05 -20.27 6.70
N LYS A 60 -6.49 -19.06 6.88
CA LYS A 60 -6.24 -18.49 8.22
C LYS A 60 -7.23 -17.38 8.54
N GLN A 61 -7.65 -17.37 9.80
CA GLN A 61 -8.54 -16.35 10.33
C GLN A 61 -7.74 -15.09 10.69
N THR A 62 -8.23 -13.94 10.24
CA THR A 62 -7.78 -12.61 10.63
C THR A 62 -8.90 -11.86 11.35
N THR A 63 -8.54 -10.81 12.08
CA THR A 63 -9.51 -9.96 12.79
C THR A 63 -9.63 -8.62 12.09
N VAL A 64 -10.86 -8.21 11.80
CA VAL A 64 -11.18 -6.86 11.32
C VAL A 64 -11.72 -6.05 12.49
N THR A 65 -11.13 -4.89 12.72
CA THR A 65 -11.53 -3.94 13.76
C THR A 65 -12.05 -2.68 13.09
N ILE A 66 -13.29 -2.31 13.41
CA ILE A 66 -13.90 -1.05 13.02
C ILE A 66 -13.89 -0.15 14.24
N SER A 67 -13.30 1.03 14.12
CA SER A 67 -13.28 2.09 15.13
C SER A 67 -14.13 3.25 14.65
N ILE A 68 -15.03 3.72 15.51
CA ILE A 68 -15.84 4.92 15.27
C ILE A 68 -15.36 5.96 16.28
N TYR A 69 -14.92 7.11 15.79
CA TYR A 69 -14.45 8.23 16.60
C TYR A 69 -15.37 9.43 16.39
N ASN A 70 -15.76 10.08 17.48
CA ASN A 70 -16.51 11.34 17.41
C ASN A 70 -15.54 12.53 17.42
N ALA A 71 -15.38 13.14 16.25
CA ALA A 71 -14.56 14.33 16.03
C ALA A 71 -15.34 15.64 16.13
N GLY A 72 -16.66 15.57 16.35
CA GLY A 72 -17.50 16.75 16.57
C GLY A 72 -17.51 17.19 18.02
N LYS A 73 -18.14 18.34 18.27
CA LYS A 73 -18.20 19.01 19.58
C LYS A 73 -19.41 18.59 20.43
N ALA A 74 -20.29 17.74 19.89
CA ALA A 74 -21.45 17.20 20.60
C ALA A 74 -21.49 15.66 20.62
N PRO A 75 -22.24 15.04 21.54
CA PRO A 75 -22.39 13.59 21.64
C PRO A 75 -23.25 13.01 20.50
N ALA A 76 -22.72 12.05 19.74
CA ALA A 76 -23.52 11.28 18.78
C ALA A 76 -24.42 10.28 19.52
N THR A 77 -25.69 10.17 19.13
CA THR A 77 -26.63 9.20 19.72
C THR A 77 -27.25 8.27 18.67
N GLY A 78 -27.80 7.14 19.12
CA GLY A 78 -28.49 6.20 18.24
C GLY A 78 -27.58 5.62 17.14
N VAL A 79 -26.30 5.43 17.44
CA VAL A 79 -25.27 5.08 16.47
C VAL A 79 -25.46 3.62 16.04
N LYS A 80 -25.64 3.39 14.75
CA LYS A 80 -25.78 2.05 14.16
C LYS A 80 -24.73 1.84 13.10
N LEU A 81 -23.90 0.83 13.29
CA LEU A 81 -22.90 0.37 12.34
C LEU A 81 -23.50 -0.74 11.49
N THR A 82 -23.30 -0.65 10.18
CA THR A 82 -23.61 -1.69 9.19
C THR A 82 -22.42 -1.90 8.27
N GLU A 83 -21.81 -3.07 8.36
CA GLU A 83 -20.72 -3.51 7.50
C GLU A 83 -21.26 -4.19 6.24
N ALA A 84 -20.56 -4.02 5.12
CA ALA A 84 -20.91 -4.70 3.88
C ALA A 84 -20.66 -6.22 3.99
N SER A 85 -21.57 -7.01 3.39
CA SER A 85 -21.40 -8.46 3.31
C SER A 85 -20.20 -8.85 2.45
N TRP A 86 -19.44 -9.83 2.94
CA TRP A 86 -18.34 -10.44 2.19
C TRP A 86 -18.84 -11.49 1.20
N PRO A 87 -18.20 -11.68 0.04
CA PRO A 87 -18.58 -12.73 -0.90
C PRO A 87 -18.46 -14.12 -0.27
N PRO A 88 -19.57 -14.87 -0.12
CA PRO A 88 -19.58 -16.12 0.63
C PRO A 88 -18.81 -17.25 -0.08
N GLU A 89 -18.63 -17.20 -1.40
CA GLU A 89 -17.79 -18.17 -2.11
C GLU A 89 -16.32 -18.10 -1.66
N GLY A 90 -15.79 -16.90 -1.44
CA GLY A 90 -14.36 -16.69 -1.16
C GLY A 90 -14.02 -16.46 0.32
N PHE A 91 -15.01 -16.13 1.16
CA PHE A 91 -14.79 -15.73 2.54
C PHE A 91 -15.73 -16.44 3.52
N ALA A 92 -15.26 -16.64 4.74
CA ALA A 92 -16.07 -17.00 5.89
C ALA A 92 -15.95 -15.89 6.94
N VAL A 93 -17.10 -15.44 7.45
CA VAL A 93 -17.20 -14.38 8.46
C VAL A 93 -17.69 -15.00 9.75
N GLU A 94 -17.03 -14.72 10.87
CA GLU A 94 -17.52 -15.06 12.21
C GLU A 94 -17.70 -13.79 13.05
N GLY A 95 -18.88 -13.64 13.65
CA GLY A 95 -19.29 -12.44 14.38
C GLY A 95 -20.39 -11.67 13.66
N GLU A 96 -20.78 -10.55 14.24
CA GLU A 96 -21.86 -9.71 13.71
C GLU A 96 -21.29 -8.66 12.75
N LEU A 97 -21.97 -8.42 11.63
CA LEU A 97 -21.66 -7.33 10.70
C LEU A 97 -22.41 -6.04 11.02
N THR A 98 -23.15 -6.03 12.12
CA THR A 98 -23.90 -4.88 12.61
C THR A 98 -23.59 -4.68 14.08
N ALA A 99 -23.57 -3.42 14.53
CA ALA A 99 -23.44 -3.08 15.94
C ALA A 99 -24.25 -1.82 16.23
N SER A 100 -24.67 -1.64 17.48
CA SER A 100 -25.38 -0.43 17.93
C SER A 100 -24.74 0.11 19.20
N PHE A 101 -24.61 1.43 19.27
CA PHE A 101 -24.08 2.15 20.41
C PHE A 101 -25.04 3.29 20.75
N ASP A 102 -25.47 3.35 22.01
CA ASP A 102 -26.48 4.34 22.42
C ASP A 102 -25.95 5.77 22.30
N ARG A 103 -24.69 5.97 22.69
CA ARG A 103 -24.05 7.29 22.74
C ARG A 103 -22.53 7.19 22.58
N ILE A 104 -21.95 8.10 21.80
CA ILE A 104 -20.51 8.32 21.70
C ILE A 104 -20.23 9.79 22.05
N PRO A 105 -19.67 10.07 23.24
CA PRO A 105 -19.30 11.43 23.64
C PRO A 105 -18.31 12.09 22.65
N GLU A 106 -18.20 13.42 22.70
CA GLU A 106 -17.13 14.15 22.03
C GLU A 106 -15.76 13.55 22.41
N GLY A 107 -14.87 13.41 21.41
CA GLY A 107 -13.52 12.91 21.61
C GLY A 107 -13.44 11.43 22.03
N ALA A 108 -14.56 10.71 22.10
CA ALA A 108 -14.59 9.30 22.45
C ALA A 108 -14.57 8.40 21.21
N SER A 109 -14.16 7.15 21.41
CA SER A 109 -14.18 6.12 20.37
C SER A 109 -14.80 4.82 20.87
N VAL A 110 -15.53 4.15 20.00
CA VAL A 110 -16.00 2.78 20.21
C VAL A 110 -15.42 1.86 19.14
N GLN A 111 -15.38 0.57 19.44
CA GLN A 111 -14.86 -0.43 18.51
C GLN A 111 -15.83 -1.59 18.36
N HIS A 112 -15.88 -2.13 17.15
CA HIS A 112 -16.56 -3.36 16.79
C HIS A 112 -15.61 -4.28 16.03
N THR A 113 -15.63 -5.57 16.34
CA THR A 113 -14.71 -6.54 15.74
C THR A 113 -15.45 -7.75 15.20
N TYR A 114 -15.01 -8.23 14.05
CA TYR A 114 -15.42 -9.52 13.51
C TYR A 114 -14.20 -10.27 12.98
N LYS A 115 -14.33 -11.58 12.81
CA LYS A 115 -13.30 -12.45 12.27
C LYS A 115 -13.61 -12.77 10.82
N LEU A 116 -12.56 -12.86 10.03
CA LEU A 116 -12.63 -13.10 8.60
C LEU A 116 -11.62 -14.17 8.21
N THR A 117 -12.04 -15.15 7.42
CA THR A 117 -11.16 -16.18 6.87
C THR A 117 -11.31 -16.19 5.35
N GLY A 118 -10.24 -15.87 4.63
CA GLY A 118 -10.19 -16.04 3.17
C GLY A 118 -9.99 -17.51 2.83
N LYS A 119 -10.88 -18.09 2.02
CA LYS A 119 -10.81 -19.52 1.63
C LYS A 119 -9.72 -19.76 0.59
N GLU A 120 -9.54 -18.81 -0.32
CA GLU A 120 -8.58 -18.86 -1.42
C GLU A 120 -7.88 -17.51 -1.59
N ALA A 121 -6.64 -17.55 -2.08
CA ALA A 121 -5.90 -16.35 -2.46
C ALA A 121 -6.66 -15.55 -3.53
N SER A 122 -7.04 -14.32 -3.17
CA SER A 122 -7.88 -13.46 -4.01
C SER A 122 -7.78 -12.01 -3.55
N THR A 123 -8.13 -11.10 -4.45
CA THR A 123 -8.29 -9.68 -4.13
C THR A 123 -9.76 -9.32 -4.25
N VAL A 124 -10.35 -8.85 -3.16
CA VAL A 124 -11.73 -8.35 -3.14
C VAL A 124 -11.74 -6.89 -2.71
N ARG A 125 -12.65 -6.13 -3.30
CA ARG A 125 -12.91 -4.75 -2.92
C ARG A 125 -14.27 -4.68 -2.23
N VAL A 126 -14.27 -4.35 -0.95
CA VAL A 126 -15.45 -4.29 -0.10
C VAL A 126 -15.79 -2.83 0.20
N PRO A 127 -17.06 -2.39 0.02
CA PRO A 127 -17.49 -1.04 0.37
C PRO A 127 -17.13 -0.62 1.81
N GLY A 128 -17.14 0.69 2.03
CA GLY A 128 -16.94 1.28 3.35
C GLY A 128 -18.05 0.89 4.34
N THR A 129 -17.73 0.93 5.62
CA THR A 129 -18.70 0.68 6.69
C THR A 129 -19.66 1.85 6.73
N VAL A 130 -20.97 1.59 6.74
CA VAL A 130 -21.99 2.62 6.87
C VAL A 130 -22.32 2.78 8.35
N VAL A 131 -22.30 4.02 8.85
CA VAL A 131 -22.70 4.34 10.21
C VAL A 131 -23.77 5.42 10.17
N THR A 132 -24.93 5.15 10.76
CA THR A 132 -26.01 6.14 10.91
C THR A 132 -26.07 6.61 12.36
N TYR A 133 -26.30 7.89 12.60
CA TYR A 133 -26.34 8.48 13.94
C TYR A 133 -27.14 9.78 13.97
N THR A 134 -27.57 10.21 15.14
CA THR A 134 -28.17 11.53 15.35
C THR A 134 -27.09 12.50 15.87
N PRO A 135 -26.81 13.62 15.16
CA PRO A 135 -25.68 14.51 15.46
C PRO A 135 -25.92 15.47 16.64
N ALA A 136 -27.17 15.88 16.86
CA ALA A 136 -27.60 16.78 17.94
C ALA A 136 -29.09 16.51 18.28
N GLU A 137 -29.60 17.10 19.36
CA GLU A 137 -31.03 17.01 19.70
C GLU A 137 -31.89 17.65 18.59
N ASP A 138 -33.03 17.03 18.26
CA ASP A 138 -33.96 17.45 17.22
C ASP A 138 -33.43 17.53 15.77
N GLU A 139 -32.18 17.07 15.53
CA GLU A 139 -31.63 16.93 14.18
C GLU A 139 -31.98 15.58 13.52
N PRO A 140 -32.14 15.55 12.18
CA PRO A 140 -32.35 14.31 11.45
C PRO A 140 -31.11 13.40 11.56
N ALA A 141 -31.35 12.09 11.48
CA ALA A 141 -30.25 11.11 11.45
C ALA A 141 -29.35 11.34 10.23
N GLN A 142 -28.05 11.38 10.47
CA GLN A 142 -27.00 11.48 9.46
C GLN A 142 -26.40 10.11 9.17
N THR A 143 -25.69 10.03 8.02
CA THR A 143 -24.96 8.85 7.61
C THR A 143 -23.53 9.23 7.26
N THR A 144 -22.57 8.55 7.88
CA THR A 144 -21.15 8.60 7.52
C THR A 144 -20.73 7.25 6.94
N VAL A 145 -19.76 7.26 6.04
CA VAL A 145 -19.24 6.05 5.38
C VAL A 145 -17.72 6.02 5.54
N GLY A 146 -17.21 4.89 6.03
CA GLY A 146 -15.78 4.65 6.15
C GLY A 146 -15.10 4.45 4.79
N ALA A 147 -13.77 4.41 4.80
CA ALA A 147 -13.00 4.12 3.59
C ALA A 147 -13.31 2.71 3.05
N GLN A 148 -13.27 2.58 1.72
CA GLN A 148 -13.36 1.28 1.06
C GLN A 148 -12.15 0.41 1.40
N LEU A 149 -12.36 -0.89 1.60
CA LEU A 149 -11.28 -1.84 1.88
C LEU A 149 -10.96 -2.65 0.64
N THR A 150 -9.69 -2.65 0.23
CA THR A 150 -9.16 -3.68 -0.67
C THR A 150 -8.50 -4.75 0.19
N PHE A 151 -9.07 -5.94 0.18
CA PHE A 151 -8.57 -7.06 0.96
C PHE A 151 -7.90 -8.06 0.01
N HIS A 152 -6.63 -8.38 0.28
CA HIS A 152 -5.87 -9.34 -0.49
C HIS A 152 -5.46 -10.51 0.41
N THR A 153 -5.90 -11.70 0.03
CA THR A 153 -5.52 -12.95 0.67
C THR A 153 -4.31 -13.52 -0.06
N TYR A 154 -3.23 -13.80 0.66
CA TYR A 154 -2.00 -14.36 0.12
C TYR A 154 -1.98 -15.88 0.23
N THR A 155 -1.35 -16.53 -0.76
CA THR A 155 -0.93 -17.92 -0.60
C THR A 155 0.24 -18.04 0.37
N ILE A 156 0.46 -19.25 0.89
CA ILE A 156 1.64 -19.53 1.72
C ILE A 156 2.93 -19.27 0.94
N LEU A 157 3.00 -19.67 -0.34
CA LEU A 157 4.19 -19.50 -1.16
C LEU A 157 4.50 -18.02 -1.42
N GLU A 158 3.49 -17.19 -1.71
CA GLU A 158 3.68 -15.74 -1.86
C GLU A 158 4.14 -15.07 -0.56
N SER A 159 3.59 -15.48 0.58
CA SER A 159 4.04 -14.95 1.86
C SER A 159 5.50 -15.31 2.15
N LEU A 160 5.90 -16.55 1.82
CA LEU A 160 7.28 -16.99 1.98
C LEU A 160 8.24 -16.28 1.01
N THR A 161 7.83 -16.02 -0.23
CA THR A 161 8.66 -15.27 -1.17
C THR A 161 8.86 -13.84 -0.67
N VAL A 162 7.80 -13.15 -0.24
CA VAL A 162 7.92 -11.80 0.33
C VAL A 162 8.85 -11.78 1.55
N LYS A 163 8.69 -12.72 2.49
CA LYS A 163 9.59 -12.83 3.65
C LYS A 163 11.05 -13.08 3.25
N ALA A 164 11.28 -13.91 2.23
CA ALA A 164 12.63 -14.14 1.71
C ALA A 164 13.22 -12.89 1.05
N LEU A 165 12.41 -12.09 0.35
CA LEU A 165 12.82 -10.81 -0.23
C LEU A 165 13.12 -9.76 0.85
N GLU A 166 12.30 -9.66 1.89
CA GLU A 166 12.56 -8.77 3.04
C GLU A 166 13.85 -9.14 3.77
N LEU A 167 14.07 -10.45 4.00
CA LEU A 167 15.32 -10.94 4.57
C LEU A 167 16.50 -10.63 3.64
N GLY A 168 16.34 -10.84 2.34
CA GLY A 168 17.33 -10.51 1.32
C GLY A 168 17.71 -9.05 1.36
N ALA A 169 16.72 -8.16 1.32
CA ALA A 169 16.91 -6.72 1.42
C ALA A 169 17.63 -6.34 2.72
N THR A 170 17.24 -6.91 3.86
CA THR A 170 17.84 -6.60 5.16
C THR A 170 19.30 -7.05 5.24
N VAL A 171 19.60 -8.28 4.82
CA VAL A 171 20.95 -8.85 4.91
C VAL A 171 21.91 -8.23 3.89
N THR A 172 21.40 -7.84 2.72
CA THR A 172 22.22 -7.31 1.61
C THR A 172 22.19 -5.79 1.48
N GLY A 173 21.61 -5.08 2.46
CA GLY A 173 21.49 -3.61 2.44
C GLY A 173 20.66 -3.08 1.27
N GLY A 174 19.67 -3.85 0.82
CA GLY A 174 18.77 -3.50 -0.28
C GLY A 174 19.18 -4.05 -1.65
N SER A 175 20.24 -4.86 -1.74
CA SER A 175 20.70 -5.39 -3.02
C SER A 175 19.82 -6.52 -3.57
N PHE A 176 19.20 -7.34 -2.69
CA PHE A 176 18.38 -8.49 -3.08
C PHE A 176 16.90 -8.24 -2.75
N THR A 177 16.24 -7.47 -3.60
CA THR A 177 14.83 -7.09 -3.41
C THR A 177 13.89 -7.79 -4.38
N THR A 178 14.41 -8.45 -5.41
CA THR A 178 13.61 -9.17 -6.41
C THR A 178 13.92 -10.68 -6.43
N PRO A 179 12.96 -11.53 -6.85
CA PRO A 179 13.23 -12.95 -7.09
C PRO A 179 14.36 -13.17 -8.11
N GLN A 180 14.52 -12.25 -9.05
CA GLN A 180 15.57 -12.28 -10.06
C GLN A 180 16.96 -12.04 -9.46
N ASP A 181 17.10 -11.23 -8.42
CA ASP A 181 18.39 -10.99 -7.74
C ASP A 181 18.88 -12.25 -7.04
N TRP A 182 17.98 -12.96 -6.36
CA TRP A 182 18.25 -14.27 -5.78
C TRP A 182 18.66 -15.29 -6.85
N ARG A 183 17.98 -15.29 -7.99
CA ARG A 183 18.33 -16.17 -9.11
C ARG A 183 19.71 -15.84 -9.70
N ARG A 184 20.03 -14.55 -9.86
CA ARG A 184 21.37 -14.10 -10.31
C ARG A 184 22.46 -14.50 -9.33
N ALA A 185 22.22 -14.31 -8.03
CA ALA A 185 23.13 -14.73 -6.97
C ALA A 185 23.40 -16.24 -7.01
N ALA A 186 22.36 -17.05 -7.22
CA ALA A 186 22.49 -18.49 -7.38
C ALA A 186 23.35 -18.86 -8.60
N TYR A 187 23.17 -18.18 -9.74
CA TYR A 187 24.02 -18.41 -10.92
C TYR A 187 25.47 -18.03 -10.70
N VAL A 188 25.73 -16.90 -10.04
CA VAL A 188 27.10 -16.48 -9.69
C VAL A 188 27.74 -17.49 -8.73
N ALA A 189 27.02 -17.92 -7.70
CA ALA A 189 27.50 -18.93 -6.76
C ALA A 189 27.79 -20.27 -7.45
N ALA A 190 26.93 -20.70 -8.38
CA ALA A 190 27.16 -21.91 -9.17
C ALA A 190 28.41 -21.78 -10.05
N ALA A 191 28.60 -20.65 -10.74
CA ALA A 191 29.78 -20.39 -11.56
C ALA A 191 31.07 -20.40 -10.72
N LEU A 192 31.07 -19.75 -9.55
CA LEU A 192 32.18 -19.76 -8.61
C LEU A 192 32.46 -21.17 -8.08
N GLY A 193 31.42 -21.95 -7.78
CA GLY A 193 31.53 -23.34 -7.34
C GLY A 193 32.18 -24.23 -8.40
N VAL A 194 31.76 -24.11 -9.66
CA VAL A 194 32.38 -24.81 -10.80
C VAL A 194 33.85 -24.40 -10.96
N GLY A 195 34.16 -23.11 -10.90
CA GLY A 195 35.54 -22.61 -10.97
C GLY A 195 36.42 -23.13 -9.84
N LEU A 196 35.93 -23.11 -8.60
CA LEU A 196 36.64 -23.62 -7.43
C LEU A 196 36.86 -25.14 -7.52
N PHE A 197 35.84 -25.89 -7.91
CA PHE A 197 35.95 -27.34 -8.11
C PHE A 197 36.96 -27.66 -9.21
N GLY A 198 36.92 -26.95 -10.33
CA GLY A 198 37.89 -27.08 -11.42
C GLY A 198 39.33 -26.77 -10.97
N TYR A 199 39.53 -25.69 -10.23
CA TYR A 199 40.84 -25.31 -9.67
C TYR A 199 41.38 -26.36 -8.67
N ARG A 200 40.54 -26.84 -7.75
CA ARG A 200 40.93 -27.91 -6.80
C ARG A 200 41.26 -29.21 -7.52
N SER A 201 40.49 -29.56 -8.55
CA SER A 201 40.74 -30.74 -9.37
C SER A 201 42.07 -30.61 -10.12
N TYR A 202 42.30 -29.47 -10.79
CA TYR A 202 43.54 -29.18 -11.51
C TYR A 202 44.78 -29.26 -10.60
N THR A 203 44.75 -28.59 -9.45
CA THR A 203 45.88 -28.58 -8.50
C THR A 203 46.17 -29.97 -7.94
N SER A 204 45.14 -30.77 -7.66
CA SER A 204 45.30 -32.17 -7.22
C SER A 204 45.93 -33.06 -8.30
N MET A 205 45.52 -32.91 -9.56
CA MET A 205 46.07 -33.66 -10.69
C MET A 205 47.50 -33.25 -10.99
N ALA A 206 47.82 -31.96 -10.92
CA ALA A 206 49.17 -31.44 -11.09
C ALA A 206 50.12 -32.01 -10.04
N ALA A 207 49.73 -32.02 -8.76
CA ALA A 207 50.50 -32.63 -7.68
C ALA A 207 50.69 -34.15 -7.87
N SER A 208 49.63 -34.86 -8.25
CA SER A 208 49.68 -36.30 -8.55
C SER A 208 50.63 -36.62 -9.71
N ASN A 209 50.57 -35.83 -10.80
CA ASN A 209 51.45 -35.99 -11.95
C ASN A 209 52.91 -35.70 -11.60
N ALA A 210 53.19 -34.69 -10.78
CA ALA A 210 54.54 -34.42 -10.28
C ALA A 210 55.10 -35.61 -9.48
N SER A 211 54.29 -36.19 -8.58
CA SER A 211 54.65 -37.38 -7.80
C SER A 211 54.90 -38.60 -8.69
N ARG A 212 54.06 -38.83 -9.70
CA ARG A 212 54.26 -39.92 -10.68
C ARG A 212 55.55 -39.73 -11.50
N ARG A 213 55.85 -38.50 -11.92
CA ARG A 213 57.10 -38.17 -12.63
C ARG A 213 58.32 -38.42 -11.73
N ARG A 214 58.25 -38.00 -10.46
CA ARG A 214 59.30 -38.26 -9.47
C ARG A 214 59.51 -39.76 -9.23
N ALA A 215 58.44 -40.54 -9.09
CA ALA A 215 58.54 -41.99 -8.90
C ALA A 215 59.21 -42.69 -10.10
N LYS A 216 58.85 -42.31 -11.33
CA LYS A 216 59.50 -42.84 -12.55
C LYS A 216 60.98 -42.47 -12.63
N ALA A 217 61.34 -41.23 -12.29
CA ALA A 217 62.74 -40.79 -12.29
C ALA A 217 63.59 -41.57 -11.27
N LEU A 218 63.05 -41.83 -10.07
CA LEU A 218 63.72 -42.65 -9.06
C LEU A 218 63.90 -44.10 -9.49
N ALA A 219 62.89 -44.70 -10.14
CA ALA A 219 62.99 -46.06 -10.67
C ALA A 219 64.09 -46.17 -11.74
N ALA A 220 64.15 -45.23 -12.68
CA ALA A 220 65.18 -45.21 -13.72
C ALA A 220 66.60 -45.03 -13.16
N LEU A 221 66.78 -44.21 -12.12
CA LEU A 221 68.07 -44.07 -11.44
C LEU A 221 68.49 -45.39 -10.77
N GLY A 222 67.58 -46.08 -10.10
CA GLY A 222 67.86 -47.36 -9.45
C GLY A 222 68.19 -48.49 -10.44
N GLU A 223 67.70 -48.42 -11.68
CA GLU A 223 68.13 -49.33 -12.76
C GLU A 223 69.56 -49.02 -13.21
N LEU A 224 69.89 -47.74 -13.45
CA LEU A 224 71.25 -47.32 -13.83
C LEU A 224 72.31 -47.61 -12.77
N GLU A 225 71.96 -47.58 -11.49
CA GLU A 225 72.87 -47.95 -10.40
C GLU A 225 73.15 -49.45 -10.33
N LYS A 226 72.24 -50.31 -10.82
CA LYS A 226 72.44 -51.77 -10.84
C LYS A 226 73.35 -52.25 -11.97
N ASP A 227 73.46 -51.47 -13.04
CA ASP A 227 74.28 -51.79 -14.22
C ASP A 227 75.75 -51.32 -14.11
N LYS A 228 76.14 -50.72 -12.98
CA LYS A 228 77.52 -50.34 -12.66
C LYS A 228 78.17 -51.35 -11.70
#